data_AF-A0A3V7KMV9-F1
#
_entry.id   AF-A0A3V7KMV9-F1
#
_cell.length_a   1.000
_cell.length_b   1.000
_cell.length_c   1.000
_cell.angle_alpha   90.00
_cell.angle_beta   90.00
_cell.angle_gamma   90.00
#
_symmetry.space_group_name_H-M   'P 1'
#
loop_
_entity.id
_entity.type
_entity.pdbx_description
1 polymer ?
#
loop_
_entity_poly.entity_id
_entity_poly.type
_entity_poly.pdbx_seq_one_letter_code
_entity_poly.pdbx_strand_id
1 'polypeptide(L)'
;MHSITTALENLTRQLSQEIPATPGLCVFDAPFPLNDAFDALSWLASQSSFPQFYWQQRNGDEEAAVLGAITVFSSLDLAQRFLRQHAQPDLRIWGLNAFEPKEGYLLLPRLEWRRSGGTATLRLHLHSDVSLRDDARQAKAFLASLVGIKPVPALRLSLTSEQHWPDKDGWVKLIQQATHTIAQEAFDKVVLARATDLQFSRPVNAAAMMASSRRLNLNCYHFFMAFSADTAFLGSSPERLWRRRETALRTEALAGTVANHPDNHKAWQLGEWLMKDDKNQRENMLVVEDICQRLQNCTHSLDVLPPQVLRLRKVQHLRRCIWTALNQADDTLCLHQLQPTAAVAGIPREPARCFIEQHEPFEREWYAGSAGYLSTRQSEFCVTLRSAKVTANVVRLYAGAGIVRGSDPEQEWQEIDNKAAGLRTLLQMDV
;
A
#
# COMPACT_ATOMS: atom_id res chain seq x y z
N MET A 1 -5.20 -1.78 -27.81
CA MET A 1 -5.24 -0.31 -27.57
C MET A 1 -6.47 0.37 -28.17
N HIS A 2 -7.43 -0.37 -28.73
CA HIS A 2 -8.62 0.28 -29.31
C HIS A 2 -9.55 0.80 -28.20
N SER A 3 -9.66 0.07 -27.09
CA SER A 3 -10.56 0.41 -25.98
C SER A 3 -10.25 1.75 -25.31
N ILE A 4 -8.97 2.05 -25.09
CA ILE A 4 -8.57 3.32 -24.48
C ILE A 4 -8.83 4.50 -25.42
N THR A 5 -8.53 4.37 -26.71
CA THR A 5 -8.80 5.43 -27.69
C THR A 5 -10.29 5.73 -27.75
N THR A 6 -11.14 4.71 -27.86
CA THR A 6 -12.61 4.86 -27.89
C THR A 6 -13.14 5.50 -26.61
N ALA A 7 -12.60 5.12 -25.44
CA ALA A 7 -12.99 5.72 -24.16
C ALA A 7 -12.59 7.21 -24.07
N LEU A 8 -11.38 7.57 -24.53
CA LEU A 8 -10.89 8.95 -24.54
C LEU A 8 -11.67 9.84 -25.52
N GLU A 9 -12.02 9.33 -26.70
CA GLU A 9 -12.89 10.02 -27.66
C GLU A 9 -14.28 10.28 -27.06
N ASN A 10 -14.82 9.30 -26.33
CA ASN A 10 -16.09 9.45 -25.63
C ASN A 10 -16.02 10.58 -24.59
N LEU A 11 -15.01 10.59 -23.73
CA LEU A 11 -14.80 11.66 -22.74
C LEU A 11 -14.62 13.03 -23.40
N THR A 12 -13.86 13.10 -24.50
CA THR A 12 -13.63 14.34 -25.24
C THR A 12 -14.93 14.90 -25.82
N ARG A 13 -15.82 14.02 -26.32
CA ARG A 13 -17.16 14.40 -26.78
C ARG A 13 -18.04 14.88 -25.63
N GLN A 14 -18.02 14.22 -24.47
CA GLN A 14 -18.75 14.66 -23.29
C GLN A 14 -18.28 16.06 -22.84
N LEU A 15 -16.97 16.31 -22.80
CA LEU A 15 -16.39 17.64 -22.49
C LEU A 15 -16.69 18.74 -23.52
N SER A 16 -17.19 18.38 -24.71
CA SER A 16 -17.55 19.34 -25.76
C SER A 16 -18.97 19.89 -25.58
N GLN A 17 -19.76 19.30 -24.68
CA GLN A 17 -21.06 19.81 -24.28
C GLN A 17 -20.92 21.10 -23.44
N GLU A 18 -22.03 21.80 -23.22
CA GLU A 18 -22.03 23.02 -22.43
C GLU A 18 -21.72 22.72 -20.96
N ILE A 19 -20.66 23.36 -20.44
CA ILE A 19 -20.24 23.25 -19.04
C ILE A 19 -20.41 24.63 -18.37
N PRO A 20 -21.08 24.69 -17.20
CA PRO A 20 -21.35 25.96 -16.54
C PRO A 20 -20.07 26.63 -16.04
N ALA A 21 -20.04 27.96 -16.06
CA ALA A 21 -18.98 28.77 -15.47
C ALA A 21 -19.27 29.05 -13.99
N THR A 22 -19.54 27.99 -13.22
CA THR A 22 -19.83 28.04 -11.78
C THR A 22 -18.94 27.06 -11.03
N PRO A 23 -18.76 27.25 -9.71
CA PRO A 23 -18.08 26.27 -8.87
C PRO A 23 -18.80 24.91 -8.86
N GLY A 24 -18.06 23.84 -8.60
CA GLY A 24 -18.62 22.51 -8.38
C GLY A 24 -17.69 21.35 -8.72
N LEU A 25 -18.26 20.14 -8.69
CA LEU A 25 -17.61 18.89 -9.05
C LEU A 25 -18.46 18.15 -10.09
N CYS A 26 -17.83 17.69 -11.16
CA CYS A 26 -18.47 16.93 -12.22
C CYS A 26 -17.66 15.67 -12.54
N VAL A 27 -18.35 14.59 -12.92
CA VAL A 27 -17.74 13.31 -13.25
C VAL A 27 -18.28 12.83 -14.59
N PHE A 28 -17.37 12.46 -15.48
CA PHE A 28 -17.68 11.88 -16.78
C PHE A 28 -17.16 10.46 -16.84
N ASP A 29 -18.04 9.51 -17.12
CA ASP A 29 -17.70 8.10 -17.25
C ASP A 29 -17.76 7.66 -18.71
N ALA A 30 -16.75 6.92 -19.13
CA ALA A 30 -16.73 6.18 -20.38
C ALA A 30 -16.58 4.68 -20.06
N PRO A 31 -17.50 3.81 -20.55
CA PRO A 31 -17.31 2.37 -20.48
C PRO A 31 -15.98 1.98 -21.12
N PHE A 32 -15.24 1.08 -20.48
CA PHE A 32 -13.96 0.60 -20.99
C PHE A 32 -14.09 -0.89 -21.32
N PRO A 33 -14.21 -1.27 -22.61
CA PRO A 33 -14.24 -2.67 -23.01
C PRO A 33 -12.96 -3.41 -22.57
N LEU A 34 -13.13 -4.62 -22.03
CA LEU A 34 -12.02 -5.50 -21.63
C LEU A 34 -11.74 -6.59 -22.68
N ASN A 35 -12.09 -6.33 -23.94
CA ASN A 35 -11.92 -7.27 -25.04
C ASN A 35 -10.49 -7.27 -25.63
N ASP A 36 -9.71 -6.21 -25.37
CA ASP A 36 -8.27 -6.18 -25.63
C ASP A 36 -7.47 -6.27 -24.33
N ALA A 37 -6.25 -6.82 -24.42
CA ALA A 37 -5.34 -6.91 -23.28
C ALA A 37 -4.82 -5.51 -22.93
N PHE A 38 -5.54 -4.79 -22.07
CA PHE A 38 -5.12 -3.50 -21.55
C PHE A 38 -4.29 -3.68 -20.28
N ASP A 39 -3.00 -3.33 -20.34
CA ASP A 39 -2.15 -3.24 -19.16
C ASP A 39 -2.12 -1.81 -18.62
N ALA A 40 -2.93 -1.58 -17.59
CA ALA A 40 -3.10 -0.27 -16.98
C ALA A 40 -1.81 0.31 -16.39
N LEU A 41 -0.92 -0.54 -15.86
CA LEU A 41 0.36 -0.10 -15.30
C LEU A 41 1.31 0.36 -16.41
N SER A 42 1.40 -0.38 -17.51
CA SER A 42 2.19 0.02 -18.68
C SER A 42 1.67 1.32 -19.30
N TRP A 43 0.35 1.46 -19.40
CA TRP A 43 -0.27 2.71 -19.86
C TRP A 43 0.09 3.87 -18.94
N LEU A 44 -0.07 3.72 -17.63
CA LEU A 44 0.23 4.76 -16.65
C LEU A 44 1.70 5.18 -16.71
N ALA A 45 2.61 4.22 -16.78
CA ALA A 45 4.06 4.43 -16.88
C ALA A 45 4.51 5.12 -18.18
N SER A 46 3.66 5.15 -19.20
CA SER A 46 3.95 5.82 -20.46
C SER A 46 3.72 7.33 -20.38
N GLN A 47 2.93 7.78 -19.41
CA GLN A 47 2.50 9.17 -19.29
C GLN A 47 3.57 10.05 -18.64
N SER A 48 3.64 11.32 -19.04
CA SER A 48 4.54 12.33 -18.47
C SER A 48 3.92 13.14 -17.34
N SER A 49 2.61 13.01 -17.13
CA SER A 49 1.88 13.71 -16.07
C SER A 49 2.05 13.02 -14.72
N PHE A 50 2.10 13.82 -13.66
CA PHE A 50 2.22 13.38 -12.27
C PHE A 50 1.20 14.12 -11.39
N PRO A 51 0.88 13.61 -10.19
CA PRO A 51 1.24 12.29 -9.67
C PRO A 51 0.57 11.14 -10.44
N GLN A 52 1.11 9.93 -10.26
CA GLN A 52 0.54 8.68 -10.79
C GLN A 52 0.32 7.72 -9.64
N PHE A 53 -0.84 7.07 -9.57
CA PHE A 53 -1.07 6.02 -8.59
C PHE A 53 -1.68 4.77 -9.23
N TYR A 54 -1.06 3.62 -8.99
CA TYR A 54 -1.53 2.31 -9.39
C TYR A 54 -1.87 1.51 -8.15
N TRP A 55 -2.98 0.80 -8.19
CA TRP A 55 -3.41 -0.07 -7.09
C TRP A 55 -4.11 -1.33 -7.62
N GLN A 56 -3.74 -2.48 -7.09
CA GLN A 56 -4.40 -3.75 -7.36
C GLN A 56 -4.72 -4.44 -6.03
N GLN A 57 -5.96 -4.89 -5.90
CA GLN A 57 -6.44 -5.67 -4.75
C GLN A 57 -5.76 -7.06 -4.76
N ARG A 58 -5.43 -7.61 -3.59
CA ARG A 58 -4.66 -8.87 -3.47
C ARG A 58 -5.23 -10.12 -4.17
N ASN A 59 -6.52 -10.15 -4.46
CA ASN A 59 -7.22 -11.20 -5.18
C ASN A 59 -7.22 -10.96 -6.70
N GLY A 60 -6.83 -9.77 -7.16
CA GLY A 60 -6.75 -9.37 -8.57
C GLY A 60 -8.08 -8.97 -9.22
N ASP A 61 -9.18 -8.98 -8.47
CA ASP A 61 -10.53 -8.66 -8.95
C ASP A 61 -10.78 -7.16 -9.07
N GLU A 62 -10.09 -6.33 -8.28
CA GLU A 62 -10.14 -4.87 -8.38
C GLU A 62 -8.75 -4.29 -8.72
N GLU A 63 -8.71 -3.36 -9.68
CA GLU A 63 -7.49 -2.73 -10.17
C GLU A 63 -7.77 -1.29 -10.61
N ALA A 64 -6.85 -0.38 -10.36
CA ALA A 64 -6.97 1.02 -10.75
C ALA A 64 -5.63 1.61 -11.17
N ALA A 65 -5.70 2.53 -12.14
CA ALA A 65 -4.61 3.41 -12.53
C ALA A 65 -5.15 4.84 -12.60
N VAL A 66 -4.59 5.72 -11.78
CA VAL A 66 -5.05 7.11 -11.67
C VAL A 66 -3.92 8.08 -11.98
N LEU A 67 -4.24 9.15 -12.69
CA LEU A 67 -3.28 10.05 -13.31
C LEU A 67 -3.67 11.52 -13.12
N GLY A 68 -2.69 12.31 -12.68
CA GLY A 68 -2.84 13.74 -12.40
C GLY A 68 -3.69 14.00 -11.16
N ALA A 69 -3.47 15.12 -10.49
CA ALA A 69 -4.24 15.53 -9.32
C ALA A 69 -4.99 16.83 -9.62
N ILE A 70 -6.30 16.84 -9.34
CA ILE A 70 -7.07 18.09 -9.28
C ILE A 70 -6.86 18.74 -7.91
N THR A 71 -6.90 17.92 -6.88
CA THR A 71 -6.65 18.31 -5.49
C THR A 71 -5.75 17.26 -4.86
N VAL A 72 -4.75 17.72 -4.10
CA VAL A 72 -3.89 16.88 -3.26
C VAL A 72 -4.28 17.12 -1.80
N PHE A 73 -4.38 16.04 -1.02
CA PHE A 73 -4.71 16.06 0.40
C PHE A 73 -3.52 15.56 1.20
N SER A 74 -3.12 16.34 2.21
CA SER A 74 -2.02 16.00 3.11
C SER A 74 -2.42 15.03 4.23
N SER A 75 -3.69 14.64 4.32
CA SER A 75 -4.18 13.63 5.27
C SER A 75 -5.48 12.99 4.79
N LEU A 76 -5.76 11.78 5.27
CA LEU A 76 -7.01 11.08 5.00
C LEU A 76 -8.23 11.83 5.56
N ASP A 77 -8.07 12.55 6.67
CA ASP A 77 -9.13 13.36 7.26
C ASP A 77 -9.58 14.50 6.35
N LEU A 78 -8.63 15.22 5.73
CA LEU A 78 -8.96 16.26 4.74
C LEU A 78 -9.67 15.66 3.52
N ALA A 79 -9.20 14.50 3.04
CA ALA A 79 -9.85 13.77 1.96
C ALA A 79 -11.29 13.34 2.32
N GLN A 80 -11.51 12.81 3.53
CA GLN A 80 -12.84 12.42 4.01
C GLN A 80 -13.78 13.63 4.11
N ARG A 81 -13.30 14.77 4.62
CA ARG A 81 -14.11 16.01 4.69
C ARG A 81 -14.54 16.47 3.29
N PHE A 82 -13.62 16.44 2.32
CA PHE A 82 -13.92 16.77 0.93
C PHE A 82 -15.02 15.86 0.34
N LEU A 83 -14.92 14.54 0.56
CA LEU A 83 -15.91 13.58 0.09
C LEU A 83 -17.29 13.79 0.73
N ARG A 84 -17.33 14.10 2.03
CA ARG A 84 -18.58 14.41 2.75
C ARG A 84 -19.26 15.67 2.22
N GLN A 85 -18.49 16.68 1.80
CA GLN A 85 -19.03 17.92 1.22
C GLN A 85 -19.64 17.72 -0.17
N HIS A 86 -19.05 16.84 -0.98
CA HIS A 86 -19.49 16.61 -2.37
C HIS A 86 -20.49 15.46 -2.54
N ALA A 87 -20.66 14.62 -1.51
CA ALA A 87 -21.69 13.57 -1.36
C ALA A 87 -21.93 12.65 -2.58
N GLN A 88 -20.94 12.49 -3.47
CA GLN A 88 -21.02 11.54 -4.58
C GLN A 88 -20.58 10.14 -4.12
N PRO A 89 -21.46 9.12 -4.15
CA PRO A 89 -21.19 7.82 -3.52
C PRO A 89 -19.91 7.09 -4.00
N ASP A 90 -19.64 7.20 -5.30
CA ASP A 90 -18.56 6.46 -5.96
C ASP A 90 -17.33 7.31 -6.28
N LEU A 91 -17.29 8.56 -5.81
CA LEU A 91 -16.12 9.43 -5.94
C LEU A 91 -15.01 8.90 -5.02
N ARG A 92 -13.85 8.60 -5.60
CA ARG A 92 -12.72 8.01 -4.87
C ARG A 92 -11.56 8.98 -4.81
N ILE A 93 -10.97 9.06 -3.62
CA ILE A 93 -9.65 9.64 -3.39
C ILE A 93 -8.66 8.48 -3.20
N TRP A 94 -7.48 8.59 -3.81
CA TRP A 94 -6.49 7.53 -3.88
C TRP A 94 -5.17 8.00 -3.28
N GLY A 95 -4.37 7.09 -2.70
CA GLY A 95 -2.99 7.40 -2.36
C GLY A 95 -2.46 6.67 -1.14
N LEU A 96 -1.65 7.39 -0.38
CA LEU A 96 -0.85 6.87 0.73
C LEU A 96 -1.16 7.62 2.04
N ASN A 97 -1.08 6.89 3.14
CA ASN A 97 -0.89 7.43 4.48
C ASN A 97 0.51 7.02 4.96
N ALA A 98 1.24 7.95 5.56
CA ALA A 98 2.58 7.69 6.11
C ALA A 98 2.50 6.79 7.35
N PHE A 99 3.63 6.37 7.90
CA PHE A 99 3.67 5.62 9.18
C PHE A 99 2.98 6.40 10.31
N GLU A 100 3.25 7.71 10.39
CA GLU A 100 2.47 8.66 11.19
C GLU A 100 1.12 8.91 10.48
N PRO A 101 -0.01 8.39 11.02
CA PRO A 101 -1.30 8.40 10.32
C PRO A 101 -1.89 9.80 10.08
N LYS A 102 -1.36 10.84 10.74
CA LYS A 102 -1.77 12.23 10.48
C LYS A 102 -1.25 12.77 9.15
N GLU A 103 -0.24 12.14 8.57
CA GLU A 103 0.37 12.54 7.31
C GLU A 103 -0.02 11.60 6.17
N GLY A 104 -0.28 12.17 5.00
CA GLY A 104 -0.70 11.45 3.82
C GLY A 104 -0.34 12.18 2.53
N TYR A 105 -0.40 11.45 1.43
CA TYR A 105 -0.37 11.99 0.08
C TYR A 105 -1.47 11.31 -0.70
N LEU A 106 -2.64 11.94 -0.69
CA LEU A 106 -3.82 11.46 -1.39
C LEU A 106 -4.26 12.46 -2.46
N LEU A 107 -4.94 11.98 -3.49
CA LEU A 107 -5.33 12.81 -4.63
C LEU A 107 -6.75 12.50 -5.10
N LEU A 108 -7.48 13.57 -5.45
CA LEU A 108 -8.61 13.49 -6.35
C LEU A 108 -8.05 13.46 -7.78
N PRO A 109 -8.15 12.33 -8.50
CA PRO A 109 -7.44 12.20 -9.77
C PRO A 109 -8.10 12.98 -10.88
N ARG A 110 -7.31 13.50 -11.83
CA ARG A 110 -7.88 14.02 -13.08
C ARG A 110 -8.54 12.90 -13.87
N LEU A 111 -7.87 11.76 -13.99
CA LEU A 111 -8.33 10.59 -14.74
C LEU A 111 -8.14 9.31 -13.90
N GLU A 112 -9.18 8.48 -13.81
CA GLU A 112 -9.19 7.19 -13.14
C GLU A 112 -9.60 6.12 -14.16
N TRP A 113 -8.71 5.18 -14.47
CA TRP A 113 -9.12 3.89 -15.00
C TRP A 113 -9.34 2.93 -13.84
N ARG A 114 -10.50 2.28 -13.80
CA ARG A 114 -10.83 1.31 -12.76
C ARG A 114 -11.47 0.07 -13.37
N ARG A 115 -10.99 -1.10 -12.96
CA ARG A 115 -11.58 -2.41 -13.23
C ARG A 115 -12.12 -3.03 -11.94
N SER A 116 -13.31 -3.59 -11.99
CA SER A 116 -13.93 -4.34 -10.89
C SER A 116 -14.60 -5.59 -11.46
N GLY A 117 -14.01 -6.75 -11.18
CA GLY A 117 -14.38 -8.01 -11.82
C GLY A 117 -14.16 -7.92 -13.34
N GLY A 118 -15.24 -8.17 -14.09
CA GLY A 118 -15.28 -8.13 -15.55
C GLY A 118 -15.72 -6.80 -16.18
N THR A 119 -15.86 -5.73 -15.38
CA THR A 119 -16.21 -4.39 -15.89
C THR A 119 -15.07 -3.41 -15.66
N ALA A 120 -14.87 -2.49 -16.61
CA ALA A 120 -13.96 -1.38 -16.43
C ALA A 120 -14.57 -0.07 -16.91
N THR A 121 -14.11 1.03 -16.31
CA THR A 121 -14.57 2.38 -16.58
C THR A 121 -13.37 3.32 -16.62
N LEU A 122 -13.37 4.22 -17.59
CA LEU A 122 -12.48 5.38 -17.60
C LEU A 122 -13.27 6.59 -17.15
N ARG A 123 -12.87 7.17 -16.02
CA ARG A 123 -13.55 8.26 -15.34
C ARG A 123 -12.69 9.51 -15.37
N LEU A 124 -13.27 10.62 -15.83
CA LEU A 124 -12.66 11.94 -15.78
C LEU A 124 -13.38 12.79 -14.72
N HIS A 125 -12.61 13.43 -13.85
CA HIS A 125 -13.15 14.37 -12.86
C HIS A 125 -12.90 15.81 -13.32
N LEU A 126 -13.88 16.67 -13.05
CA LEU A 126 -13.70 18.12 -13.01
C LEU A 126 -14.01 18.61 -11.60
N HIS A 127 -13.23 19.55 -11.10
CA HIS A 127 -13.52 20.25 -9.86
C HIS A 127 -12.92 21.65 -9.88
N SER A 128 -13.73 22.64 -9.50
CA SER A 128 -13.27 24.03 -9.39
C SER A 128 -14.09 24.77 -8.34
N ASP A 129 -13.41 25.57 -7.53
CA ASP A 129 -14.05 26.51 -6.59
C ASP A 129 -14.56 27.79 -7.29
N VAL A 130 -14.33 27.93 -8.60
CA VAL A 130 -14.67 29.14 -9.37
C VAL A 130 -15.50 28.81 -10.61
N SER A 131 -15.00 27.91 -11.47
CA SER A 131 -15.57 27.72 -12.81
C SER A 131 -15.23 26.34 -13.37
N LEU A 132 -16.22 25.44 -13.39
CA LEU A 132 -16.12 24.13 -14.04
C LEU A 132 -15.77 24.26 -15.54
N ARG A 133 -16.20 25.33 -16.19
CA ARG A 133 -15.85 25.62 -17.59
C ARG A 133 -14.35 25.80 -17.80
N ASP A 134 -13.66 26.48 -16.88
CA ASP A 134 -12.22 26.68 -16.99
C ASP A 134 -11.46 25.39 -16.68
N ASP A 135 -11.90 24.64 -15.68
CA ASP A 135 -11.35 23.31 -15.38
C ASP A 135 -11.56 22.32 -16.53
N ALA A 136 -12.68 22.41 -17.25
CA ALA A 136 -12.92 21.62 -18.45
C ALA A 136 -11.91 21.92 -19.58
N ARG A 137 -11.45 23.18 -19.72
CA ARG A 137 -10.39 23.51 -20.69
C ARG A 137 -9.07 22.87 -20.28
N GLN A 138 -8.74 22.86 -18.99
CA GLN A 138 -7.57 22.17 -18.46
C GLN A 138 -7.67 20.66 -18.69
N ALA A 139 -8.85 20.06 -18.47
CA ALA A 139 -9.09 18.66 -18.73
C ALA A 139 -8.93 18.30 -20.22
N LYS A 140 -9.39 19.15 -21.15
CA LYS A 140 -9.16 18.97 -22.60
C LYS A 140 -7.66 18.98 -22.93
N ALA A 141 -6.91 19.95 -22.40
CA ALA A 141 -5.46 20.01 -22.59
C ALA A 141 -4.76 18.78 -21.99
N PHE A 142 -5.20 18.32 -20.82
CA PHE A 142 -4.70 17.11 -20.19
C PHE A 142 -4.96 15.86 -21.06
N LEU A 143 -6.18 15.66 -21.55
CA LEU A 143 -6.49 14.53 -22.44
C LEU A 143 -5.66 14.56 -23.72
N ALA A 144 -5.44 15.75 -24.30
CA ALA A 144 -4.58 15.92 -25.48
C ALA A 144 -3.09 15.65 -25.21
N SER A 145 -2.65 15.72 -23.95
CA SER A 145 -1.26 15.41 -23.55
C SER A 145 -0.98 13.92 -23.37
N LEU A 146 -2.03 13.09 -23.32
CA LEU A 146 -1.88 11.65 -23.11
C LEU A 146 -1.19 10.99 -24.30
N VAL A 147 -0.35 10.01 -24.01
CA VAL A 147 0.39 9.25 -25.01
C VAL A 147 -0.04 7.79 -25.04
N GLY A 148 0.15 7.16 -26.20
CA GLY A 148 -0.07 5.72 -26.37
C GLY A 148 0.82 4.87 -25.47
N ILE A 149 0.41 3.63 -25.23
CA ILE A 149 1.15 2.68 -24.39
C ILE A 149 2.51 2.39 -25.01
N LYS A 150 3.56 2.57 -24.22
CA LYS A 150 4.92 2.12 -24.51
C LYS A 150 5.21 0.86 -23.71
N PRO A 151 6.01 -0.09 -24.25
CA PRO A 151 6.46 -1.24 -23.48
C PRO A 151 7.24 -0.81 -22.24
N VAL A 152 6.94 -1.42 -21.10
CA VAL A 152 7.70 -1.20 -19.86
C VAL A 152 9.12 -1.77 -20.05
N PRO A 153 10.18 -0.96 -19.85
CA PRO A 153 11.54 -1.39 -20.13
C PRO A 153 12.00 -2.48 -19.16
N ALA A 154 12.85 -3.38 -19.63
CA ALA A 154 13.51 -4.35 -18.77
C ALA A 154 14.46 -3.65 -17.77
N LEU A 155 14.45 -4.10 -16.52
CA LEU A 155 15.37 -3.66 -15.48
C LEU A 155 16.77 -4.25 -15.74
N ARG A 156 17.63 -3.53 -16.46
CA ARG A 156 19.06 -3.89 -16.61
C ARG A 156 19.91 -3.01 -15.70
N LEU A 157 19.90 -3.27 -14.41
CA LEU A 157 20.54 -2.40 -13.43
C LEU A 157 21.88 -2.99 -13.02
N SER A 158 22.89 -2.14 -12.84
CA SER A 158 24.16 -2.54 -12.23
C SER A 158 24.26 -1.88 -10.87
N LEU A 159 24.34 -2.69 -9.81
CA LEU A 159 24.50 -2.22 -8.44
C LEU A 159 25.90 -1.64 -8.27
N THR A 160 25.99 -0.40 -7.78
CA THR A 160 27.27 0.30 -7.54
C THR A 160 27.63 0.38 -6.06
N SER A 161 26.63 0.42 -5.17
CA SER A 161 26.84 0.31 -3.73
C SER A 161 25.57 -0.20 -3.02
N GLU A 162 25.77 -0.80 -1.85
CA GLU A 162 24.70 -1.26 -0.95
C GLU A 162 25.03 -0.78 0.46
N GLN A 163 24.06 -0.18 1.14
CA GLN A 163 24.18 0.30 2.51
C GLN A 163 22.97 -0.12 3.35
N HIS A 164 23.22 -0.49 4.59
CA HIS A 164 22.19 -0.90 5.54
C HIS A 164 22.06 0.13 6.67
N TRP A 165 20.83 0.39 7.08
CA TRP A 165 20.47 1.27 8.18
C TRP A 165 19.47 0.56 9.11
N PRO A 166 19.88 0.07 10.29
CA PRO A 166 21.27 -0.07 10.72
C PRO A 166 22.04 -1.12 9.90
N ASP A 167 23.37 -1.08 9.98
CA ASP A 167 24.21 -2.21 9.58
C ASP A 167 24.09 -3.39 10.58
N LYS A 168 24.84 -4.47 10.35
CA LYS A 168 24.71 -5.68 11.17
C LYS A 168 25.10 -5.43 12.64
N ASP A 169 26.16 -4.68 12.89
CA ASP A 169 26.59 -4.36 14.26
C ASP A 169 25.61 -3.42 14.96
N GLY A 170 25.09 -2.42 14.23
CA GLY A 170 24.04 -1.53 14.69
C GLY A 170 22.74 -2.29 14.98
N TRP A 171 22.38 -3.27 14.16
CA TRP A 171 21.23 -4.15 14.39
C TRP A 171 21.37 -4.94 15.68
N VAL A 172 22.52 -5.58 15.90
CA VAL A 172 22.78 -6.33 17.14
C VAL A 172 22.60 -5.44 18.37
N LYS A 173 23.18 -4.23 18.35
CA LYS A 173 23.02 -3.25 19.44
C LYS A 173 21.56 -2.84 19.64
N LEU A 174 20.84 -2.58 18.55
CA LEU A 174 19.44 -2.18 18.58
C LEU A 174 18.53 -3.29 19.14
N ILE A 175 18.76 -4.55 18.77
CA ILE A 175 18.02 -5.70 19.31
C ILE A 175 18.33 -5.91 20.80
N GLN A 176 19.60 -5.79 21.20
CA GLN A 176 19.99 -5.87 22.61
C GLN A 176 19.33 -4.77 23.45
N GLN A 177 19.28 -3.55 22.93
CA GLN A 177 18.61 -2.44 23.60
C GLN A 177 17.10 -2.67 23.72
N ALA A 178 16.45 -3.14 22.65
CA ALA A 178 15.03 -3.46 22.66
C ALA A 178 14.69 -4.58 23.66
N THR A 179 15.46 -5.68 23.65
CA THR A 179 15.26 -6.80 24.58
C THR A 179 15.54 -6.41 26.04
N HIS A 180 16.51 -5.54 26.30
CA HIS A 180 16.73 -4.98 27.64
C HIS A 180 15.54 -4.12 28.10
N THR A 181 15.00 -3.28 27.21
CA THR A 181 13.83 -2.42 27.50
C THR A 181 12.56 -3.26 27.74
N ILE A 182 12.39 -4.36 27.02
CA ILE A 182 11.32 -5.35 27.25
C ILE A 182 11.49 -6.03 28.62
N ALA A 183 12.73 -6.35 29.01
CA ALA A 183 13.00 -6.94 30.33
C ALA A 183 12.71 -5.98 31.49
N GLN A 184 12.72 -4.67 31.24
CA GLN A 184 12.29 -3.62 32.18
C GLN A 184 10.78 -3.35 32.15
N GLU A 185 10.01 -4.11 31.37
CA GLU A 185 8.53 -4.04 31.28
C GLU A 185 8.01 -2.69 30.76
N ALA A 186 8.82 -1.93 30.01
CA ALA A 186 8.37 -0.69 29.36
C ALA A 186 7.45 -0.96 28.15
N PHE A 187 7.64 -2.10 27.47
CA PHE A 187 6.74 -2.67 26.48
C PHE A 187 7.01 -4.17 26.30
N ASP A 188 6.05 -4.91 25.74
CA ASP A 188 6.13 -6.36 25.52
C ASP A 188 6.74 -6.73 24.16
N LYS A 189 6.51 -5.86 23.17
CA LYS A 189 6.92 -6.05 21.78
C LYS A 189 7.26 -4.71 21.13
N VAL A 190 8.32 -4.67 20.32
CA VAL A 190 8.59 -3.57 19.38
C VAL A 190 8.99 -4.15 18.03
N VAL A 191 8.49 -3.58 16.95
CA VAL A 191 8.84 -4.00 15.59
C VAL A 191 9.90 -3.03 15.08
N LEU A 192 11.12 -3.51 14.92
CA LEU A 192 12.24 -2.71 14.41
C LEU A 192 12.50 -3.03 12.95
N ALA A 193 12.89 -2.01 12.20
CA ALA A 193 13.09 -2.08 10.76
C ALA A 193 14.53 -1.79 10.36
N ARG A 194 14.85 -2.25 9.15
CA ARG A 194 16.07 -1.93 8.43
C ARG A 194 15.70 -1.33 7.09
N ALA A 195 16.35 -0.22 6.74
CA ALA A 195 16.40 0.30 5.39
C ALA A 195 17.67 -0.22 4.70
N THR A 196 17.53 -0.72 3.47
CA THR A 196 18.65 -1.10 2.60
C THR A 196 18.66 -0.21 1.38
N ASP A 197 19.65 0.67 1.27
CA ASP A 197 19.86 1.52 0.11
C ASP A 197 20.70 0.80 -0.94
N LEU A 198 20.09 0.58 -2.11
CA LEU A 198 20.73 0.01 -3.29
C LEU A 198 20.95 1.13 -4.31
N GLN A 199 22.20 1.50 -4.52
CA GLN A 199 22.61 2.48 -5.52
C GLN A 199 22.87 1.79 -6.85
N PHE A 200 22.30 2.30 -7.94
CA PHE A 200 22.49 1.77 -9.28
C PHE A 200 23.20 2.76 -10.21
N SER A 201 23.81 2.23 -11.27
CA SER A 201 24.53 3.00 -12.30
C SER A 201 23.65 3.94 -13.12
N ARG A 202 22.32 3.76 -13.08
CA ARG A 202 21.34 4.55 -13.83
C ARG A 202 20.01 4.64 -13.08
N PRO A 203 19.15 5.64 -13.39
CA PRO A 203 17.84 5.76 -12.78
C PRO A 203 17.02 4.47 -12.90
N VAL A 204 16.30 4.14 -11.82
CA VAL A 204 15.48 2.94 -11.74
C VAL A 204 14.07 3.26 -12.21
N ASN A 205 13.59 2.51 -13.22
CA ASN A 205 12.20 2.62 -13.64
C ASN A 205 11.29 1.92 -12.62
N ALA A 206 10.67 2.71 -11.74
CA ALA A 206 9.81 2.22 -10.67
C ALA A 206 8.59 1.43 -11.18
N ALA A 207 7.99 1.83 -12.31
CA ALA A 207 6.89 1.08 -12.90
C ALA A 207 7.34 -0.31 -13.41
N ALA A 208 8.55 -0.44 -13.94
CA ALA A 208 9.13 -1.74 -14.32
C ALA A 208 9.41 -2.63 -13.12
N MET A 209 9.82 -2.04 -11.99
CA MET A 209 9.93 -2.74 -10.71
C MET A 209 8.55 -3.22 -10.23
N MET A 210 7.53 -2.38 -10.28
CA MET A 210 6.16 -2.76 -9.93
C MET A 210 5.63 -3.88 -10.84
N ALA A 211 5.83 -3.79 -12.16
CA ALA A 211 5.40 -4.83 -13.11
C ALA A 211 6.10 -6.17 -12.85
N SER A 212 7.40 -6.15 -12.54
CA SER A 212 8.16 -7.36 -12.17
C SER A 212 7.69 -7.96 -10.85
N SER A 213 7.36 -7.11 -9.88
CA SER A 213 6.82 -7.52 -8.58
C SER A 213 5.42 -8.14 -8.73
N ARG A 214 4.53 -7.55 -9.53
CA ARG A 214 3.20 -8.09 -9.88
C ARG A 214 3.26 -9.52 -10.42
N ARG A 215 4.24 -9.77 -11.30
CA ARG A 215 4.44 -11.09 -11.93
C ARG A 215 4.85 -12.18 -10.93
N LEU A 216 5.60 -11.83 -9.89
CA LEU A 216 6.25 -12.80 -9.00
C LEU A 216 5.60 -12.89 -7.61
N ASN A 217 5.13 -11.77 -7.08
CA ASN A 217 4.59 -11.66 -5.72
C ASN A 217 3.06 -11.74 -5.75
N LEU A 218 2.55 -12.92 -6.11
CA LEU A 218 1.12 -13.22 -6.15
C LEU A 218 0.46 -13.14 -4.76
N ASN A 219 -0.87 -12.99 -4.73
CA ASN A 219 -1.68 -12.85 -3.51
C ASN A 219 -1.31 -11.63 -2.65
N CYS A 220 -0.75 -10.60 -3.28
CA CYS A 220 -0.41 -9.34 -2.64
C CYS A 220 -1.23 -8.20 -3.24
N TYR A 221 -1.57 -7.22 -2.41
CA TYR A 221 -1.89 -5.89 -2.90
C TYR A 221 -0.66 -5.32 -3.60
N HIS A 222 -0.88 -4.68 -4.74
CA HIS A 222 0.17 -3.97 -5.45
C HIS A 222 -0.16 -2.50 -5.43
N PHE A 223 0.76 -1.67 -4.93
CA PHE A 223 0.59 -0.23 -4.91
C PHE A 223 1.84 0.44 -5.47
N PHE A 224 1.65 1.52 -6.23
CA PHE A 224 2.73 2.32 -6.79
C PHE A 224 2.27 3.77 -6.87
N MET A 225 2.98 4.67 -6.19
CA MET A 225 2.83 6.11 -6.26
C MET A 225 4.09 6.68 -6.93
N ALA A 226 3.94 7.35 -8.07
CA ALA A 226 4.97 8.25 -8.57
C ALA A 226 4.60 9.68 -8.22
N PHE A 227 5.41 10.29 -7.34
CA PHE A 227 5.28 11.69 -6.96
C PHE A 227 5.78 12.60 -8.08
N SER A 228 6.84 12.16 -8.77
CA SER A 228 7.46 12.81 -9.91
C SER A 228 8.12 11.76 -10.81
N ALA A 229 8.80 12.20 -11.87
CA ALA A 229 9.57 11.31 -12.74
C ALA A 229 10.68 10.55 -12.01
N ASP A 230 11.24 11.14 -10.95
CA ASP A 230 12.41 10.61 -10.25
C ASP A 230 12.08 10.05 -8.87
N THR A 231 10.87 10.27 -8.34
CA THR A 231 10.52 9.83 -6.97
C THR A 231 9.25 9.00 -6.98
N ALA A 232 9.35 7.78 -6.46
CA ALA A 232 8.23 6.87 -6.32
C ALA A 232 8.27 6.04 -5.03
N PHE A 233 7.12 5.57 -4.60
CA PHE A 233 6.99 4.58 -3.53
C PHE A 233 6.07 3.45 -3.98
N LEU A 234 6.49 2.20 -3.82
CA LEU A 234 5.76 1.04 -4.32
C LEU A 234 5.93 -0.18 -3.42
N GLY A 235 5.04 -1.16 -3.55
CA GLY A 235 5.16 -2.40 -2.79
C GLY A 235 4.16 -3.47 -3.19
N SER A 236 4.40 -4.66 -2.63
CA SER A 236 3.58 -5.86 -2.84
C SER A 236 3.22 -6.48 -1.49
N SER A 237 2.23 -5.90 -0.80
CA SER A 237 1.89 -6.26 0.58
C SER A 237 0.81 -7.34 0.64
N PRO A 238 0.96 -8.37 1.48
CA PRO A 238 -0.11 -9.35 1.70
C PRO A 238 -1.21 -8.84 2.65
N GLU A 239 -0.93 -7.78 3.41
CA GLU A 239 -1.66 -7.39 4.62
C GLU A 239 -2.67 -6.30 4.34
N ARG A 240 -3.93 -6.57 4.69
CA ARG A 240 -4.99 -5.55 4.72
C ARG A 240 -4.91 -4.79 6.04
N LEU A 241 -4.91 -3.47 5.97
CA LEU A 241 -5.14 -2.64 7.16
C LEU A 241 -6.64 -2.63 7.49
N TRP A 242 -7.48 -2.19 6.54
CA TRP A 242 -8.92 -2.39 6.62
C TRP A 242 -9.59 -2.43 5.25
N ARG A 243 -10.82 -2.93 5.23
CA ARG A 243 -11.78 -2.76 4.14
C ARG A 243 -13.12 -2.41 4.75
N ARG A 244 -13.69 -1.29 4.32
CA ARG A 244 -15.02 -0.85 4.73
C ARG A 244 -15.98 -0.90 3.55
N ARG A 245 -17.17 -1.43 3.77
CA ARG A 245 -18.33 -1.29 2.86
C ARG A 245 -19.52 -0.85 3.71
N GLU A 246 -19.98 0.37 3.47
CA GLU A 246 -20.87 1.11 4.36
C GLU A 246 -20.28 1.11 5.79
N THR A 247 -20.90 0.41 6.74
CA THR A 247 -20.38 0.23 8.09
C THR A 247 -19.66 -1.11 8.30
N ALA A 248 -19.80 -2.08 7.38
CA ALA A 248 -19.16 -3.38 7.52
C ALA A 248 -17.65 -3.23 7.37
N LEU A 249 -16.91 -3.61 8.42
CA LEU A 249 -15.46 -3.49 8.52
C LEU A 249 -14.80 -4.87 8.52
N ARG A 250 -13.75 -5.03 7.73
CA ARG A 250 -12.86 -6.19 7.75
C ARG A 250 -11.42 -5.76 7.95
N THR A 251 -10.77 -6.32 8.96
CA THR A 251 -9.32 -6.22 9.18
C THR A 251 -8.77 -7.63 9.46
N GLU A 252 -7.49 -7.74 9.77
CA GLU A 252 -6.84 -9.02 10.04
C GLU A 252 -5.60 -8.84 10.93
N ALA A 253 -5.36 -9.82 11.79
CA ALA A 253 -4.09 -10.00 12.48
C ALA A 253 -3.19 -10.92 11.63
N LEU A 254 -2.18 -10.34 10.97
CA LEU A 254 -1.21 -11.06 10.15
C LEU A 254 0.17 -10.98 10.82
N ALA A 255 0.45 -11.93 11.70
CA ALA A 255 1.70 -12.02 12.46
C ALA A 255 2.04 -13.48 12.77
N GLY A 256 3.32 -13.79 12.94
CA GLY A 256 3.86 -15.13 12.93
C GLY A 256 4.29 -15.54 11.51
N THR A 257 5.55 -15.98 11.36
CA THR A 257 6.19 -16.15 10.05
C THR A 257 7.01 -17.44 9.99
N VAL A 258 6.94 -18.13 8.85
CA VAL A 258 7.87 -19.20 8.48
C VAL A 258 8.30 -19.03 7.02
N ALA A 259 9.43 -19.61 6.64
CA ALA A 259 9.85 -19.64 5.24
C ALA A 259 8.82 -20.39 4.36
N ASN A 260 8.69 -19.97 3.10
CA ASN A 260 8.02 -20.76 2.08
C ASN A 260 9.01 -21.70 1.38
N HIS A 261 8.51 -22.76 0.76
CA HIS A 261 9.29 -23.68 -0.05
C HIS A 261 8.63 -23.89 -1.44
N PRO A 262 9.39 -24.06 -2.54
CA PRO A 262 8.82 -24.34 -3.87
C PRO A 262 8.03 -25.66 -3.92
N ASP A 263 8.55 -26.71 -3.28
CA ASP A 263 7.81 -27.96 -3.05
C ASP A 263 6.60 -27.73 -2.14
N ASN A 264 5.42 -28.15 -2.61
CA ASN A 264 4.14 -27.94 -1.93
C ASN A 264 4.01 -28.73 -0.62
N HIS A 265 4.54 -29.95 -0.56
CA HIS A 265 4.45 -30.78 0.63
C HIS A 265 5.33 -30.22 1.75
N LYS A 266 6.57 -29.83 1.44
CA LYS A 266 7.46 -29.16 2.41
C LYS A 266 6.87 -27.84 2.89
N ALA A 267 6.31 -27.03 2.00
CA ALA A 267 5.65 -25.78 2.38
C ALA A 267 4.45 -26.04 3.31
N TRP A 268 3.64 -27.07 3.02
CA TRP A 268 2.53 -27.48 3.87
C TRP A 268 3.00 -27.93 5.26
N GLN A 269 4.06 -28.73 5.37
CA GLN A 269 4.64 -29.15 6.65
C GLN A 269 5.13 -27.95 7.49
N LEU A 270 5.77 -26.96 6.85
CA LEU A 270 6.19 -25.72 7.52
C LEU A 270 4.98 -24.89 7.99
N GLY A 271 3.90 -24.87 7.21
CA GLY A 271 2.65 -24.23 7.59
C GLY A 271 1.96 -24.93 8.77
N GLU A 272 1.92 -26.26 8.77
CA GLU A 272 1.41 -27.07 9.89
C GLU A 272 2.22 -26.87 11.17
N TRP A 273 3.55 -26.75 11.05
CA TRP A 273 4.41 -26.36 12.17
C TRP A 273 4.04 -24.96 12.68
N LEU A 274 3.90 -23.97 11.80
CA LEU A 274 3.53 -22.60 12.16
C LEU A 274 2.18 -22.53 12.91
N MET A 275 1.22 -23.37 12.51
CA MET A 275 -0.09 -23.47 13.17
C MET A 275 -0.02 -24.07 14.57
N LYS A 276 1.01 -24.87 14.90
CA LYS A 276 1.18 -25.56 16.19
C LYS A 276 2.25 -24.93 17.07
N ASP A 277 3.02 -23.99 16.55
CA ASP A 277 4.08 -23.31 17.29
C ASP A 277 3.50 -22.29 18.28
N ASP A 278 3.72 -22.54 19.56
CA ASP A 278 3.20 -21.72 20.66
C ASP A 278 3.67 -20.26 20.60
N LYS A 279 4.92 -20.02 20.17
CA LYS A 279 5.48 -18.66 20.06
C LYS A 279 4.70 -17.86 19.01
N ASN A 280 4.59 -18.39 17.80
CA ASN A 280 3.90 -17.72 16.69
C ASN A 280 2.38 -17.56 16.97
N GLN A 281 1.75 -18.55 17.61
CA GLN A 281 0.33 -18.46 18.00
C GLN A 281 0.08 -17.34 19.00
N ARG A 282 0.94 -17.21 20.03
CA ARG A 282 0.86 -16.13 21.02
C ARG A 282 1.14 -14.78 20.38
N GLU A 283 2.16 -14.67 19.53
CA GLU A 283 2.46 -13.43 18.81
C GLU A 283 1.26 -12.95 17.98
N ASN A 284 0.59 -13.87 17.27
CA ASN A 284 -0.60 -13.54 16.50
C ASN A 284 -1.77 -13.13 17.40
N MET A 285 -1.97 -13.80 18.54
CA MET A 285 -3.07 -13.47 19.46
C MET A 285 -2.90 -12.09 20.09
N LEU A 286 -1.68 -11.69 20.42
CA LEU A 286 -1.41 -10.33 20.92
C LEU A 286 -1.83 -9.25 19.90
N VAL A 287 -1.66 -9.50 18.60
CA VAL A 287 -2.14 -8.59 17.54
C VAL A 287 -3.68 -8.59 17.46
N VAL A 288 -4.33 -9.75 17.62
CA VAL A 288 -5.79 -9.82 17.69
C VAL A 288 -6.33 -9.01 18.86
N GLU A 289 -5.76 -9.20 20.05
CA GLU A 289 -6.17 -8.50 21.28
C GLU A 289 -6.01 -6.98 21.15
N ASP A 290 -4.88 -6.51 20.61
CA ASP A 290 -4.64 -5.09 20.31
C ASP A 290 -5.69 -4.51 19.34
N ILE A 291 -6.00 -5.23 18.24
CA ILE A 291 -7.02 -4.78 17.28
C ILE A 291 -8.40 -4.73 17.94
N CYS A 292 -8.79 -5.78 18.67
CA CYS A 292 -10.08 -5.83 19.35
C CYS A 292 -10.22 -4.71 20.38
N GLN A 293 -9.18 -4.46 21.18
CA GLN A 293 -9.17 -3.43 22.22
C GLN A 293 -9.29 -2.02 21.63
N ARG A 294 -8.70 -1.75 20.46
CA ARG A 294 -8.86 -0.46 19.77
C ARG A 294 -10.21 -0.27 19.11
N LEU A 295 -10.82 -1.35 18.61
CA LEU A 295 -12.11 -1.27 17.92
C LEU A 295 -13.31 -1.32 18.86
N GLN A 296 -13.16 -1.84 20.09
CA GLN A 296 -14.29 -2.13 21.00
C GLN A 296 -15.27 -0.96 21.24
N ASN A 297 -14.79 0.29 21.20
CA ASN A 297 -15.61 1.48 21.49
C ASN A 297 -16.25 2.10 20.23
N CYS A 298 -15.85 1.67 19.04
CA CYS A 298 -16.35 2.22 17.77
C CYS A 298 -17.05 1.20 16.88
N THR A 299 -17.17 -0.05 17.34
CA THR A 299 -17.78 -1.13 16.58
C THR A 299 -18.83 -1.89 17.40
N HIS A 300 -19.65 -2.65 16.69
CA HIS A 300 -20.46 -3.73 17.25
C HIS A 300 -19.59 -4.95 17.62
N SER A 301 -20.22 -6.12 17.80
CA SER A 301 -19.51 -7.37 18.09
C SER A 301 -18.38 -7.64 17.09
N LEU A 302 -17.26 -8.14 17.60
CA LEU A 302 -16.06 -8.48 16.84
C LEU A 302 -16.01 -9.98 16.64
N ASP A 303 -16.06 -10.43 15.39
CA ASP A 303 -15.93 -11.83 15.01
C ASP A 303 -14.49 -12.11 14.59
N VAL A 304 -13.74 -12.81 15.45
CA VAL A 304 -12.39 -13.30 15.15
C VAL A 304 -12.49 -14.69 14.53
N LEU A 305 -12.10 -14.82 13.27
CA LEU A 305 -12.11 -16.10 12.57
C LEU A 305 -10.93 -17.00 12.98
N PRO A 306 -11.06 -18.34 12.82
CA PRO A 306 -9.96 -19.27 13.08
C PRO A 306 -8.67 -18.92 12.34
N PRO A 307 -7.49 -19.25 12.90
CA PRO A 307 -6.21 -19.00 12.26
C PRO A 307 -6.09 -19.76 10.93
N GLN A 308 -5.41 -19.15 9.96
CA GLN A 308 -5.11 -19.73 8.65
C GLN A 308 -3.67 -19.41 8.25
N VAL A 309 -3.06 -20.29 7.46
CA VAL A 309 -1.76 -20.02 6.84
C VAL A 309 -1.95 -19.31 5.50
N LEU A 310 -1.37 -18.12 5.37
CA LEU A 310 -1.25 -17.38 4.10
C LEU A 310 0.12 -17.64 3.48
N ARG A 311 0.16 -18.50 2.45
CA ARG A 311 1.39 -18.83 1.71
C ARG A 311 1.69 -17.77 0.65
N LEU A 312 2.89 -17.19 0.69
CA LEU A 312 3.42 -16.22 -0.27
C LEU A 312 4.68 -16.76 -0.95
N ARG A 313 5.28 -15.99 -1.86
CA ARG A 313 6.45 -16.41 -2.66
C ARG A 313 7.61 -16.93 -1.81
N LYS A 314 8.02 -16.20 -0.77
CA LYS A 314 9.21 -16.49 0.06
C LYS A 314 8.90 -16.83 1.51
N VAL A 315 7.72 -16.47 2.00
CA VAL A 315 7.31 -16.65 3.40
C VAL A 315 5.86 -17.13 3.47
N GLN A 316 5.47 -17.64 4.63
CA GLN A 316 4.07 -17.93 4.98
C GLN A 316 3.76 -17.22 6.30
N HIS A 317 2.51 -16.76 6.44
CA HIS A 317 2.07 -16.03 7.62
C HIS A 317 0.87 -16.68 8.29
N LEU A 318 0.79 -16.57 9.61
CA LEU A 318 -0.42 -16.89 10.36
C LEU A 318 -1.37 -15.69 10.29
N ARG A 319 -2.63 -15.94 9.92
CA ARG A 319 -3.66 -14.91 9.73
C ARG A 319 -4.93 -15.25 10.48
N ARG A 320 -5.45 -14.29 11.25
CA ARG A 320 -6.82 -14.31 11.77
C ARG A 320 -7.59 -13.11 11.21
N CYS A 321 -8.65 -13.36 10.47
CA CYS A 321 -9.53 -12.30 9.98
C CYS A 321 -10.42 -11.80 11.13
N ILE A 322 -10.67 -10.50 11.18
CA ILE A 322 -11.52 -9.86 12.19
C ILE A 322 -12.60 -9.06 11.48
N TRP A 323 -13.86 -9.43 11.70
CA TRP A 323 -15.02 -8.81 11.05
C TRP A 323 -15.90 -8.14 12.09
N THR A 324 -16.45 -6.98 11.74
CA THR A 324 -17.36 -6.24 12.62
C THR A 324 -18.15 -5.21 11.80
N ALA A 325 -19.01 -4.44 12.46
CA ALA A 325 -19.67 -3.27 11.91
C ALA A 325 -19.31 -2.03 12.74
N LEU A 326 -18.91 -0.95 12.08
CA LEU A 326 -18.67 0.35 12.71
C LEU A 326 -20.00 0.98 13.16
N ASN A 327 -19.95 1.74 14.26
CA ASN A 327 -21.07 2.57 14.70
C ASN A 327 -21.42 3.66 13.66
N GLN A 328 -20.39 4.14 12.95
CA GLN A 328 -20.51 5.12 11.87
C GLN A 328 -19.50 4.81 10.76
N ALA A 329 -19.89 5.03 9.51
CA ALA A 329 -18.98 4.99 8.37
C ALA A 329 -17.95 6.16 8.43
N ASP A 330 -16.81 5.91 9.07
CA ASP A 330 -15.73 6.88 9.26
C ASP A 330 -14.36 6.24 9.00
N ASP A 331 -13.69 6.66 7.92
CA ASP A 331 -12.38 6.18 7.52
C ASP A 331 -11.24 6.83 8.32
N THR A 332 -11.41 8.08 8.78
CA THR A 332 -10.46 8.72 9.70
C THR A 332 -10.38 7.95 11.00
N LEU A 333 -11.53 7.50 11.53
CA LEU A 333 -11.60 6.64 12.69
C LEU A 333 -10.90 5.29 12.43
N CYS A 334 -11.19 4.63 11.30
CA CYS A 334 -10.51 3.39 10.93
C CYS A 334 -8.98 3.56 10.91
N LEU A 335 -8.48 4.64 10.30
CA LEU A 335 -7.05 4.91 10.18
C LEU A 335 -6.39 5.06 11.56
N HIS A 336 -6.90 5.93 12.42
CA HIS A 336 -6.29 6.17 13.73
C HIS A 336 -6.43 4.98 14.69
N GLN A 337 -7.53 4.23 14.60
CA GLN A 337 -7.74 3.04 15.42
C GLN A 337 -6.94 1.83 14.92
N LEU A 338 -6.49 1.77 13.66
CA LEU A 338 -5.77 0.59 13.15
C LEU A 338 -4.29 0.85 12.88
N GLN A 339 -3.89 2.07 12.49
CA GLN A 339 -2.52 2.40 12.10
C GLN A 339 -1.77 3.25 13.14
N PRO A 340 -0.50 2.92 13.47
CA PRO A 340 0.26 1.73 13.05
C PRO A 340 -0.17 0.42 13.74
N THR A 341 -0.31 -0.71 13.04
CA THR A 341 -0.73 -1.97 13.69
C THR A 341 0.30 -2.46 14.73
N ALA A 342 -0.13 -3.27 15.70
CA ALA A 342 0.81 -3.97 16.58
C ALA A 342 1.79 -4.90 15.83
N ALA A 343 1.44 -5.32 14.60
CA ALA A 343 2.31 -6.10 13.73
C ALA A 343 3.44 -5.26 13.09
N VAL A 344 3.34 -3.92 13.10
CA VAL A 344 4.35 -3.02 12.51
C VAL A 344 4.95 -2.00 13.49
N ALA A 345 4.33 -1.75 14.64
CA ALA A 345 4.89 -0.90 15.69
C ALA A 345 5.29 -1.70 16.93
N GLY A 346 4.35 -2.39 17.56
CA GLY A 346 4.58 -3.14 18.79
C GLY A 346 3.44 -2.98 19.80
N ILE A 347 3.66 -3.50 21.01
CA ILE A 347 2.67 -3.58 22.10
C ILE A 347 3.38 -3.30 23.45
N PRO A 348 2.86 -2.41 24.30
CA PRO A 348 1.82 -1.41 23.99
C PRO A 348 2.29 -0.42 22.92
N ARG A 349 1.34 0.10 22.12
CA ARG A 349 1.65 0.83 20.88
C ARG A 349 2.45 2.11 21.07
N GLU A 350 2.04 2.98 22.00
CA GLU A 350 2.72 4.28 22.19
C GLU A 350 4.16 4.10 22.70
N PRO A 351 4.45 3.29 23.75
CA PRO A 351 5.82 3.00 24.14
C PRO A 351 6.67 2.40 23.00
N ALA A 352 6.12 1.46 22.24
CA ALA A 352 6.83 0.86 21.11
C ALA A 352 7.11 1.88 19.99
N ARG A 353 6.15 2.78 19.71
CA ARG A 353 6.30 3.86 18.74
C ARG A 353 7.35 4.88 19.17
N CYS A 354 7.33 5.32 20.43
CA CYS A 354 8.36 6.18 20.99
C CYS A 354 9.74 5.54 20.89
N PHE A 355 9.85 4.22 21.14
CA PHE A 355 11.12 3.51 21.00
C PHE A 355 11.62 3.52 19.55
N ILE A 356 10.73 3.27 18.58
CA ILE A 356 11.03 3.34 17.14
C ILE A 356 11.54 4.74 16.76
N GLU A 357 10.78 5.79 17.10
CA GLU A 357 11.12 7.18 16.77
C GLU A 357 12.47 7.62 17.37
N GLN A 358 12.85 7.08 18.53
CA GLN A 358 14.09 7.42 19.21
C GLN A 358 15.32 6.63 18.72
N HIS A 359 15.14 5.40 18.26
CA HIS A 359 16.27 4.46 18.06
C HIS A 359 16.43 3.93 16.64
N GLU A 360 15.42 4.02 15.77
CA GLU A 360 15.64 3.68 14.36
C GLU A 360 16.55 4.72 13.69
N PRO A 361 17.62 4.31 12.97
CA PRO A 361 18.57 5.25 12.37
C PRO A 361 18.08 5.86 11.06
N PHE A 362 16.79 5.76 10.76
CA PHE A 362 16.15 6.29 9.56
C PHE A 362 14.65 6.52 9.81
N GLU A 363 14.04 7.41 9.02
CA GLU A 363 12.59 7.61 9.05
C GLU A 363 11.88 6.60 8.14
N ARG A 364 10.78 6.03 8.63
CA ARG A 364 9.97 5.08 7.86
C ARG A 364 9.23 5.75 6.70
N GLU A 365 8.89 7.04 6.83
CA GLU A 365 8.08 7.79 5.87
C GLU A 365 6.80 7.00 5.49
N TRP A 366 6.70 6.50 4.26
CA TRP A 366 5.58 5.71 3.75
C TRP A 366 5.62 4.23 4.14
N TYR A 367 6.75 3.68 4.58
CA TYR A 367 6.86 2.28 4.99
C TYR A 367 6.06 2.02 6.26
N ALA A 368 5.32 0.90 6.30
CA ALA A 368 4.44 0.52 7.40
C ALA A 368 3.28 1.51 7.71
N GLY A 369 3.04 2.47 6.83
CA GLY A 369 1.77 3.21 6.73
C GLY A 369 0.71 2.42 5.96
N SER A 370 -0.03 3.08 5.06
CA SER A 370 -1.06 2.40 4.25
C SER A 370 -1.25 2.96 2.85
N ALA A 371 -1.74 2.12 1.94
CA ALA A 371 -1.98 2.47 0.53
C ALA A 371 -3.34 1.93 0.04
N GLY A 372 -4.10 2.77 -0.65
CA GLY A 372 -5.44 2.41 -1.09
C GLY A 372 -6.30 3.58 -1.53
N TYR A 373 -7.60 3.48 -1.24
CA TYR A 373 -8.60 4.48 -1.59
C TYR A 373 -9.71 4.61 -0.54
N LEU A 374 -10.38 5.77 -0.56
CA LEU A 374 -11.62 6.01 0.15
C LEU A 374 -12.69 6.68 -0.74
N SER A 375 -13.93 6.26 -0.55
CA SER A 375 -15.16 6.95 -0.96
C SER A 375 -16.12 7.00 0.23
N THR A 376 -17.25 7.70 0.09
CA THR A 376 -18.27 7.73 1.16
C THR A 376 -18.81 6.33 1.47
N ARG A 377 -19.04 5.49 0.45
CA ARG A 377 -19.58 4.13 0.63
C ARG A 377 -18.56 3.07 0.95
N GLN A 378 -17.32 3.18 0.49
CA GLN A 378 -16.34 2.11 0.68
C GLN A 378 -14.91 2.61 0.65
N SER A 379 -14.05 1.87 1.34
CA SER A 379 -12.62 2.12 1.37
C SER A 379 -11.87 0.80 1.52
N GLU A 380 -10.66 0.73 1.01
CA GLU A 380 -9.77 -0.40 1.24
C GLU A 380 -8.33 0.10 1.25
N PHE A 381 -7.63 -0.21 2.33
CA PHE A 381 -6.23 0.14 2.51
C PHE A 381 -5.45 -1.11 2.92
N CYS A 382 -4.30 -1.32 2.26
CA CYS A 382 -3.31 -2.31 2.66
C CYS A 382 -2.22 -1.65 3.49
N VAL A 383 -1.56 -2.41 4.37
CA VAL A 383 -0.37 -1.91 5.08
C VAL A 383 0.79 -1.85 4.09
N THR A 384 1.55 -0.77 4.06
CA THR A 384 2.63 -0.56 3.06
C THR A 384 3.93 -1.30 3.42
N LEU A 385 3.80 -2.61 3.64
CA LEU A 385 4.90 -3.55 3.80
C LEU A 385 5.44 -4.00 2.44
N ARG A 386 6.59 -4.69 2.46
CA ARG A 386 7.22 -5.26 1.26
C ARG A 386 7.36 -4.18 0.18
N SER A 387 7.88 -3.04 0.60
CA SER A 387 7.84 -1.79 -0.14
C SER A 387 9.22 -1.19 -0.31
N ALA A 388 9.30 -0.27 -1.26
CA ALA A 388 10.52 0.42 -1.63
C ALA A 388 10.22 1.87 -1.97
N LYS A 389 11.13 2.76 -1.55
CA LYS A 389 11.22 4.12 -2.07
C LYS A 389 12.26 4.15 -3.17
N VAL A 390 11.91 4.72 -4.31
CA VAL A 390 12.81 4.93 -5.44
C VAL A 390 13.07 6.42 -5.55
N THR A 391 14.34 6.81 -5.58
CA THR A 391 14.78 8.19 -5.79
C THR A 391 15.90 8.19 -6.82
N ALA A 392 15.59 8.60 -8.04
CA ALA A 392 16.44 8.51 -9.22
C ALA A 392 17.04 7.10 -9.36
N ASN A 393 18.32 6.94 -9.04
CA ASN A 393 19.07 5.69 -9.15
C ASN A 393 19.28 4.96 -7.81
N VAL A 394 18.61 5.40 -6.74
CA VAL A 394 18.61 4.74 -5.43
C VAL A 394 17.28 4.03 -5.21
N VAL A 395 17.34 2.78 -4.75
CA VAL A 395 16.19 2.05 -4.22
C VAL A 395 16.42 1.75 -2.75
N ARG A 396 15.60 2.36 -1.89
CA ARG A 396 15.54 2.03 -0.46
C ARG A 396 14.51 0.94 -0.25
N LEU A 397 14.96 -0.25 0.13
CA LEU A 397 14.10 -1.38 0.52
C LEU A 397 13.87 -1.36 2.03
N TYR A 398 12.66 -1.70 2.47
CA TYR A 398 12.33 -1.79 3.89
C TYR A 398 11.93 -3.21 4.30
N ALA A 399 12.41 -3.64 5.45
CA ALA A 399 11.96 -4.87 6.12
C ALA A 399 12.08 -4.70 7.64
N GLY A 400 11.16 -5.30 8.40
CA GLY A 400 11.20 -5.24 9.86
C GLY A 400 10.85 -6.56 10.51
N ALA A 401 11.26 -6.71 11.76
CA ALA A 401 11.08 -7.89 12.60
C ALA A 401 10.47 -7.52 13.94
N GLY A 402 9.56 -8.36 14.44
CA GLY A 402 8.88 -8.16 15.71
C GLY A 402 9.73 -8.69 16.87
N ILE A 403 10.31 -7.78 17.64
CA ILE A 403 11.21 -8.11 18.73
C ILE A 403 10.40 -8.35 20.00
N VAL A 404 10.61 -9.52 20.58
CA VAL A 404 9.98 -9.96 21.83
C VAL A 404 11.04 -10.47 22.80
N ARG A 405 10.64 -10.81 24.03
CA ARG A 405 11.53 -11.46 25.00
C ARG A 405 12.14 -12.73 24.38
N GLY A 406 13.47 -12.79 24.36
CA GLY A 406 14.23 -13.92 23.81
C GLY A 406 14.47 -13.87 22.30
N SER A 407 14.16 -12.76 21.61
CA SER A 407 14.60 -12.55 20.22
C SER A 407 16.13 -12.59 20.11
N ASP A 408 16.61 -13.32 19.11
CA ASP A 408 18.04 -13.50 18.81
C ASP A 408 18.43 -12.59 17.61
N PRO A 409 19.39 -11.67 17.75
CA PRO A 409 19.69 -10.70 16.71
C PRO A 409 20.00 -11.30 15.33
N GLU A 410 20.68 -12.45 15.28
CA GLU A 410 21.06 -13.10 14.03
C GLU A 410 19.84 -13.71 13.32
N GLN A 411 18.96 -14.38 14.07
CA GLN A 411 17.70 -14.90 13.53
C GLN A 411 16.81 -13.78 12.99
N GLU A 412 16.70 -12.67 13.73
CA GLU A 412 15.88 -11.53 13.30
C GLU A 412 16.49 -10.83 12.06
N TRP A 413 17.83 -10.78 11.94
CA TRP A 413 18.52 -10.32 10.73
C TRP A 413 18.20 -11.21 9.52
N GLN A 414 18.26 -12.52 9.70
CA GLN A 414 17.92 -13.49 8.64
C GLN A 414 16.44 -13.38 8.23
N GLU A 415 15.54 -13.09 9.17
CA GLU A 415 14.13 -12.83 8.90
C GLU A 415 13.97 -11.59 8.00
N ILE A 416 14.57 -10.44 8.35
CA ILE A 416 14.45 -9.22 7.53
C ILE A 416 15.07 -9.38 6.13
N ASP A 417 16.13 -10.18 5.98
CA ASP A 417 16.70 -10.53 4.67
C ASP A 417 15.71 -11.33 3.81
N ASN A 418 15.11 -12.38 4.38
CA ASN A 418 14.04 -13.14 3.71
C ASN A 418 12.87 -12.25 3.34
N LYS A 419 12.57 -11.27 4.20
CA LYS A 419 11.48 -10.32 3.98
C LYS A 419 11.76 -9.33 2.85
N ALA A 420 12.99 -8.82 2.76
CA ALA A 420 13.43 -7.89 1.71
C ALA A 420 13.64 -8.60 0.35
N ALA A 421 13.98 -9.90 0.36
CA ALA A 421 14.25 -10.69 -0.85
C ALA A 421 13.10 -10.68 -1.87
N GLY A 422 11.85 -10.50 -1.42
CA GLY A 422 10.67 -10.38 -2.29
C GLY A 422 10.77 -9.26 -3.33
N LEU A 423 11.43 -8.14 -2.97
CA LEU A 423 11.72 -7.02 -3.87
C LEU A 423 13.18 -7.03 -4.35
N ARG A 424 14.15 -7.34 -3.50
CA ARG A 424 15.59 -7.31 -3.84
C ARG A 424 15.89 -8.20 -5.06
N THR A 425 15.31 -9.39 -5.12
CA THR A 425 15.51 -10.33 -6.24
C THR A 425 14.97 -9.84 -7.58
N LEU A 426 14.11 -8.81 -7.60
CA LEU A 426 13.61 -8.20 -8.84
C LEU A 426 14.66 -7.29 -9.50
N LEU A 427 15.59 -6.76 -8.70
CA LEU A 427 16.60 -5.80 -9.12
C LEU A 427 17.94 -6.46 -9.47
N GLN A 428 18.07 -7.75 -9.12
CA GLN A 428 19.28 -8.57 -9.27
C GLN A 428 19.08 -9.72 -10.28
N MET A 429 18.04 -9.66 -11.12
CA MET A 429 17.91 -10.65 -12.19
C MET A 429 18.91 -10.30 -13.29
N ASP A 430 20.00 -11.06 -13.35
CA ASP A 430 20.80 -11.15 -14.57
C ASP A 430 19.87 -11.64 -15.69
N VAL A 431 19.85 -10.90 -16.80
CA VAL A 431 19.12 -11.28 -18.02
C VAL A 431 19.86 -12.42 -18.71
#